data_AF-Q1K5F0-F1
#
_entry.id   AF-Q1K5F0-F1
#
_cell.length_a   1.000
_cell.length_b   1.000
_cell.length_c   1.000
_cell.angle_alpha   90.00
_cell.angle_beta   90.00
_cell.angle_gamma   90.00
#
_symmetry.space_group_name_H-M   'P 1'
#
loop_
_entity.id
_entity.type
_entity.pdbx_description
1 polymer ?
#
loop_
_entity_poly.entity_id
_entity_poly.type
_entity_poly.pdbx_seq_one_letter_code
_entity_poly.pdbx_strand_id
1 'polypeptide(L)'
;MNNRADMVLAKFSSHLSMIKICGWDQGDEKAARLLGKLKEQEKQLQDLFRKLGGIQSVEIKAEWDELIKYIDEETKAENMPTDDKDTFLKKVQTLSDYITPKIQALESAITESQTTGVAPAA
;
A
#
# COMPACT_ATOMS: atom_id res chain seq x y z
N MET A 1 -17.17 -6.35 1.45
CA MET A 1 -15.76 -6.14 1.85
C MET A 1 -15.04 -5.05 1.01
N ASN A 2 -15.61 -4.54 -0.08
CA ASN A 2 -14.90 -3.61 -0.99
C ASN A 2 -14.71 -2.17 -0.48
N ASN A 3 -15.57 -1.66 0.42
CA ASN A 3 -15.56 -0.23 0.74
C ASN A 3 -14.30 0.24 1.53
N ARG A 4 -13.72 -0.62 2.37
CA ARG A 4 -12.58 -0.24 3.24
C ARG A 4 -11.26 -0.23 2.48
N ALA A 5 -11.09 -1.20 1.60
CA ALA A 5 -10.04 -1.30 0.60
C ALA A 5 -9.91 -0.02 -0.24
N ASP A 6 -11.02 0.35 -0.89
CA ASP A 6 -11.10 1.53 -1.76
C ASP A 6 -10.84 2.83 -0.99
N MET A 7 -11.36 2.93 0.24
CA MET A 7 -11.13 4.10 1.09
C MET A 7 -9.65 4.26 1.48
N VAL A 8 -8.96 3.16 1.80
CA VAL A 8 -7.54 3.18 2.14
C VAL A 8 -6.67 3.55 0.93
N LEU A 9 -6.97 2.99 -0.25
CA LEU A 9 -6.32 3.40 -1.50
C LEU A 9 -6.51 4.89 -1.78
N ALA A 10 -7.72 5.41 -1.60
CA ALA A 10 -8.02 6.83 -1.83
C ALA A 10 -7.19 7.72 -0.89
N LYS A 11 -7.09 7.38 0.41
CA LYS A 11 -6.25 8.09 1.37
C LYS A 11 -4.77 8.05 0.99
N PHE A 12 -4.27 6.87 0.63
CA PHE A 12 -2.89 6.68 0.19
C PHE A 12 -2.59 7.56 -1.04
N SER A 13 -3.46 7.49 -2.06
CA SER A 13 -3.39 8.27 -3.31
C SER A 13 -3.43 9.79 -3.07
N SER A 14 -4.23 10.24 -2.10
CA SER A 14 -4.32 11.64 -1.70
C SER A 14 -2.96 12.15 -1.20
N HIS A 15 -2.25 11.38 -0.38
CA HIS A 15 -0.93 11.77 0.09
C HIS A 15 0.14 11.77 -1.02
N LEU A 16 0.03 10.90 -2.02
CA LEU A 16 0.89 10.96 -3.21
C LEU A 16 0.64 12.24 -4.00
N SER A 17 -0.63 12.61 -4.10
CA SER A 17 -1.06 13.83 -4.79
C SER A 17 -0.55 15.08 -4.06
N MET A 18 -0.49 15.07 -2.72
CA MET A 18 0.10 16.17 -1.95
C MET A 18 1.55 16.43 -2.33
N ILE A 19 2.38 15.39 -2.48
CA ILE A 19 3.80 15.55 -2.90
C ILE A 19 3.88 16.27 -4.25
N LYS A 20 3.00 15.90 -5.19
CA LYS A 20 2.94 16.51 -6.54
C LYS A 20 2.39 17.94 -6.52
N ILE A 21 1.31 18.19 -5.78
CA ILE A 21 0.65 19.50 -5.69
C ILE A 21 1.61 20.53 -5.09
N CYS A 22 2.36 20.12 -4.06
CA CYS A 22 3.39 20.95 -3.45
C CYS A 22 4.68 21.05 -4.28
N GLY A 23 4.76 20.35 -5.42
CA GLY A 23 5.92 20.35 -6.31
C GLY A 23 7.20 19.80 -5.69
N TRP A 24 7.11 19.01 -4.62
CA TRP A 24 8.29 18.56 -3.88
C TRP A 24 9.16 17.61 -4.70
N ASP A 25 8.57 16.86 -5.64
CA ASP A 25 9.32 16.02 -6.58
C ASP A 25 10.11 16.82 -7.62
N GLN A 26 9.82 18.11 -7.80
CA GLN A 26 10.50 18.99 -8.74
C GLN A 26 11.68 19.70 -8.06
N GLY A 27 12.77 18.96 -7.86
CA GLY A 27 14.04 19.52 -7.34
C GLY A 27 14.52 18.91 -6.03
N ASP A 28 13.72 18.05 -5.40
CA ASP A 28 14.17 17.20 -4.29
C ASP A 28 14.18 15.73 -4.75
N GLU A 29 15.39 15.21 -4.97
CA GLU A 29 15.58 13.84 -5.44
C GLU A 29 15.04 12.80 -4.45
N LYS A 30 15.06 13.09 -3.14
CA LYS A 30 14.50 12.18 -2.14
C LYS A 30 12.98 12.12 -2.26
N ALA A 31 12.33 13.27 -2.38
CA ALA A 31 10.88 13.34 -2.58
C ALA A 31 10.46 12.67 -3.90
N ALA A 32 11.22 12.86 -4.98
CA ALA A 32 10.97 12.22 -6.27
C ALA A 32 11.11 10.69 -6.20
N ARG A 33 12.18 10.18 -5.57
CA ARG A 33 12.40 8.74 -5.36
C ARG A 33 11.29 8.13 -4.50
N LEU A 34 10.91 8.80 -3.42
CA LEU A 34 9.84 8.35 -2.54
C LEU A 34 8.49 8.34 -3.27
N LEU A 35 8.17 9.38 -4.04
CA LEU A 35 6.98 9.42 -4.89
C LEU A 35 6.94 8.26 -5.89
N GLY A 36 8.08 7.93 -6.51
CA GLY A 36 8.20 6.78 -7.40
C GLY A 36 7.89 5.46 -6.69
N LYS A 37 8.49 5.24 -5.51
CA LYS A 37 8.26 4.04 -4.69
C LYS A 37 6.80 3.89 -4.30
N LEU A 38 6.16 4.97 -3.87
CA LEU A 38 4.77 4.94 -3.43
C LEU A 38 3.80 4.68 -4.59
N LYS A 39 4.05 5.22 -5.79
CA LYS A 39 3.23 4.91 -6.98
C LYS A 39 3.27 3.42 -7.32
N GLU A 40 4.44 2.79 -7.19
CA GLU A 40 4.55 1.35 -7.41
C GLU A 40 3.77 0.58 -6.33
N GLN A 41 3.90 0.96 -5.06
CA GLN A 41 3.15 0.35 -3.97
C GLN A 41 1.63 0.51 -4.14
N GLU A 42 1.16 1.67 -4.57
CA GLU A 42 -0.26 1.90 -4.88
C GLU A 42 -0.77 0.91 -5.93
N LYS A 43 0.00 0.72 -7.01
CA LYS A 43 -0.32 -0.23 -8.08
C LYS A 43 -0.30 -1.68 -7.58
N GLN A 44 0.68 -2.07 -6.77
CA GLN A 44 0.75 -3.40 -6.18
C GLN A 44 -0.44 -3.66 -5.24
N LEU A 45 -0.82 -2.67 -4.43
CA LEU A 45 -2.01 -2.74 -3.58
C LEU A 45 -3.27 -2.93 -4.43
N GLN A 46 -3.47 -2.13 -5.48
CA GLN A 46 -4.58 -2.27 -6.44
C GLN A 46 -4.65 -3.68 -7.06
N ASP A 47 -3.50 -4.22 -7.48
CA ASP A 47 -3.43 -5.57 -8.03
C ASP A 47 -3.75 -6.65 -6.97
N LEU A 48 -3.29 -6.47 -5.72
CA LEU A 48 -3.66 -7.32 -4.60
C LEU A 48 -5.18 -7.27 -4.32
N PHE A 49 -5.79 -6.08 -4.31
CA PHE A 49 -7.25 -5.92 -4.15
C PHE A 49 -8.02 -6.73 -5.21
N ARG A 50 -7.56 -6.69 -6.46
CA ARG A 50 -8.17 -7.46 -7.55
C ARG A 50 -7.98 -8.97 -7.36
N LYS A 51 -6.77 -9.42 -7.00
CA LYS A 51 -6.43 -10.85 -6.81
C LYS A 51 -7.19 -11.46 -5.63
N LEU A 52 -7.38 -10.70 -4.54
CA LEU A 52 -8.05 -11.15 -3.32
C LEU A 52 -9.56 -11.33 -3.46
N GLY A 53 -10.19 -10.71 -4.47
CA GLY A 53 -11.63 -10.82 -4.72
C GLY A 53 -12.15 -12.26 -4.90
N GLY A 54 -11.27 -13.22 -5.19
CA GLY A 54 -11.61 -14.66 -5.30
C GLY A 54 -11.02 -15.56 -4.20
N ILE A 55 -10.25 -15.02 -3.25
CA ILE A 55 -9.47 -15.83 -2.30
C ILE A 55 -10.23 -15.99 -0.98
N GLN A 56 -10.43 -17.24 -0.56
CA GLN A 56 -11.12 -17.57 0.70
C GLN A 56 -10.16 -17.89 1.87
N SER A 57 -8.84 -17.86 1.65
CA SER A 57 -7.85 -18.12 2.71
C SER A 57 -8.00 -17.14 3.87
N VAL A 58 -8.15 -17.69 5.08
CA VAL A 58 -8.33 -16.92 6.33
C VAL A 58 -7.05 -16.17 6.70
N GLU A 59 -5.90 -16.80 6.50
CA GLU A 59 -4.58 -16.22 6.81
C GLU A 59 -4.29 -15.00 5.93
N ILE A 60 -4.48 -15.15 4.62
CA ILE A 60 -4.31 -14.05 3.65
C ILE A 60 -5.26 -12.89 3.97
N LYS A 61 -6.50 -13.17 4.38
CA LYS A 61 -7.45 -12.13 4.80
C LYS A 61 -7.02 -11.40 6.07
N ALA A 62 -6.43 -12.11 7.04
CA ALA A 62 -5.96 -11.51 8.28
C ALA A 62 -4.77 -10.56 8.02
N GLU A 63 -3.77 -11.00 7.26
CA GLU A 63 -2.63 -10.16 6.87
C GLU A 63 -3.08 -8.91 6.09
N TRP A 64 -4.08 -9.08 5.24
CA TRP A 64 -4.68 -8.00 4.49
C TRP A 64 -5.42 -6.99 5.36
N ASP A 65 -6.26 -7.46 6.29
CA ASP A 65 -6.99 -6.58 7.21
C ASP A 65 -6.03 -5.80 8.12
N GLU A 66 -4.91 -6.41 8.53
CA GLU A 66 -3.84 -5.70 9.26
C GLU A 66 -3.19 -4.59 8.41
N LEU A 67 -2.88 -4.88 7.14
CA LEU A 67 -2.30 -3.91 6.23
C LEU A 67 -3.25 -2.72 6.02
N ILE A 68 -4.53 -3.01 5.77
CA ILE A 68 -5.58 -2.00 5.65
C ILE A 68 -5.67 -1.15 6.91
N LYS A 69 -5.67 -1.79 8.09
CA LYS A 69 -5.76 -1.07 9.37
C LYS A 69 -4.56 -0.15 9.56
N TYR A 70 -3.35 -0.62 9.30
CA TYR A 70 -2.15 0.19 9.44
C TYR A 70 -2.17 1.40 8.52
N ILE A 71 -2.46 1.20 7.22
CA ILE A 71 -2.52 2.32 6.27
C ILE A 71 -3.62 3.29 6.70
N ASP A 72 -4.80 2.79 7.10
CA ASP A 72 -5.91 3.63 7.56
C ASP A 72 -5.55 4.48 8.79
N GLU A 73 -4.74 3.95 9.70
CA GLU A 73 -4.25 4.65 10.90
C GLU A 73 -3.16 5.69 10.57
N GLU A 74 -2.14 5.30 9.81
CA GLU A 74 -1.03 6.19 9.46
C GLU A 74 -1.46 7.31 8.50
N THR A 75 -2.44 7.06 7.64
CA THR A 75 -2.96 8.05 6.70
C THR A 75 -4.06 8.94 7.29
N LYS A 76 -4.27 8.93 8.62
CA LYS A 76 -5.10 9.95 9.28
C LYS A 76 -4.38 11.30 9.23
N ALA A 77 -5.15 12.39 9.08
CA ALA A 77 -4.59 13.74 9.01
C ALA A 77 -3.67 14.08 10.20
N GLU A 78 -4.05 13.68 11.43
CA GLU A 78 -3.22 13.85 12.63
C GLU A 78 -1.88 13.10 12.53
N ASN A 79 -1.88 11.95 11.88
CA ASN A 79 -0.69 11.14 11.66
C ASN A 79 0.06 11.52 10.39
N MET A 80 -0.46 12.39 9.52
CA MET A 80 0.20 12.79 8.28
C MET A 80 0.11 14.31 8.08
N PRO A 81 0.74 15.11 8.98
CA PRO A 81 0.67 16.56 8.92
C PRO A 81 1.34 17.08 7.64
N THR A 82 0.65 17.95 6.92
CA THR A 82 1.09 18.51 5.62
C THR A 82 1.79 19.85 5.75
N ASP A 83 1.81 20.43 6.95
CA ASP A 83 2.32 21.78 7.21
C ASP A 83 3.85 21.87 7.14
N ASP A 84 4.54 20.73 7.33
CA ASP A 84 5.99 20.62 7.24
C ASP A 84 6.40 19.50 6.27
N LYS A 85 7.18 19.88 5.26
CA LYS A 85 7.64 18.97 4.20
C LYS A 85 8.46 17.82 4.75
N ASP A 86 9.46 18.09 5.59
CA ASP A 86 10.39 17.06 6.05
C ASP A 86 9.69 16.04 6.96
N THR A 87 8.81 16.52 7.85
CA THR A 87 7.97 15.66 8.69
C THR A 87 7.03 14.82 7.83
N PHE A 88 6.34 15.43 6.87
CA PHE A 88 5.45 14.70 5.97
C PHE A 88 6.21 13.60 5.21
N LEU A 89 7.33 13.94 4.56
CA LEU A 89 8.14 12.99 3.80
C LEU A 89 8.67 11.87 4.68
N LYS A 90 9.09 12.17 5.92
CA LYS A 90 9.54 11.15 6.88
C LYS A 90 8.41 10.19 7.23
N LYS A 91 7.20 10.68 7.47
CA LYS A 91 6.06 9.83 7.81
C LYS A 91 5.62 8.98 6.62
N VAL A 92 5.59 9.55 5.43
CA VAL A 92 5.30 8.81 4.20
C VAL A 92 6.38 7.77 3.93
N GLN A 93 7.65 8.06 4.21
CA GLN A 93 8.75 7.08 4.14
C GLN A 93 8.50 5.91 5.12
N THR A 94 8.16 6.20 6.38
CA THR A 94 7.82 5.18 7.38
C THR A 94 6.66 4.30 6.93
N LEU A 95 5.58 4.92 6.42
CA LEU A 95 4.45 4.20 5.84
C LEU A 95 4.91 3.28 4.70
N SER A 96 5.68 3.81 3.75
CA SER A 96 6.25 3.04 2.63
C SER A 96 7.07 1.84 3.12
N ASP A 97 7.92 2.04 4.13
CA ASP A 97 8.83 0.99 4.62
C ASP A 97 8.09 -0.12 5.36
N TYR A 98 6.97 0.20 6.01
CA TYR A 98 6.10 -0.80 6.62
C TYR A 98 5.28 -1.60 5.60
N ILE A 99 4.72 -0.93 4.58
CA ILE A 99 3.83 -1.62 3.64
C ILE A 99 4.58 -2.48 2.62
N THR A 100 5.83 -2.13 2.28
CA THR A 100 6.66 -2.89 1.31
C THR A 100 6.73 -4.39 1.64
N PRO A 101 7.21 -4.81 2.82
CA PRO A 101 7.32 -6.24 3.14
C PRO A 101 5.96 -6.93 3.22
N LYS A 102 4.90 -6.23 3.67
CA LYS A 102 3.55 -6.81 3.76
C LYS A 102 2.93 -7.05 2.38
N ILE A 103 3.12 -6.14 1.43
CA ILE A 103 2.71 -6.34 0.03
C ILE A 103 3.41 -7.58 -0.53
N GLN A 104 4.73 -7.71 -0.33
CA GLN A 104 5.51 -8.85 -0.84
C GLN A 104 5.08 -10.18 -0.21
N ALA A 105 4.82 -10.21 1.09
CA ALA A 105 4.31 -11.39 1.79
C ALA A 105 2.96 -11.83 1.24
N LEU A 106 2.02 -10.90 1.07
CA LEU A 106 0.70 -11.16 0.49
C LEU A 106 0.78 -11.64 -0.96
N GLU A 107 1.64 -11.04 -1.78
CA GLU A 107 1.85 -11.48 -3.17
C GLU A 107 2.36 -12.92 -3.23
N SER A 108 3.28 -13.28 -2.34
CA SER A 108 3.83 -14.63 -2.23
C SER A 108 2.76 -15.62 -1.79
N ALA A 109 2.03 -15.32 -0.70
CA ALA A 109 0.99 -16.19 -0.15
C ALA A 109 -0.16 -16.44 -1.15
N ILE A 110 -0.54 -15.39 -1.90
CA ILE A 110 -1.54 -15.52 -2.98
C ILE A 110 -1.03 -16.43 -4.09
N THR A 111 0.23 -16.29 -4.50
CA THR A 111 0.83 -17.11 -5.57
C THR A 111 0.90 -18.58 -5.15
N GLU A 112 1.33 -18.87 -3.92
CA GLU A 112 1.38 -20.23 -3.36
C GLU A 112 0.00 -20.87 -3.28
N SER A 113 -1.01 -20.10 -2.87
CA SER A 113 -2.40 -20.58 -2.81
C SER A 113 -2.98 -20.90 -4.19
N GLN A 114 -2.48 -20.27 -5.25
CA GLN A 114 -2.93 -20.51 -6.63
C GLN A 114 -2.19 -21.68 -7.28
N THR A 115 -0.93 -21.95 -6.93
CA THR A 115 -0.13 -23.05 -7.49
C THR A 115 -0.45 -24.41 -6.84
N THR A 116 -0.81 -24.43 -5.56
CA THR A 116 -1.17 -25.66 -4.84
C THR A 116 -2.53 -26.26 -5.24
N GLY A 117 -3.39 -25.50 -5.94
CA GLY A 117 -4.64 -26.00 -6.53
C GLY A 117 -4.47 -26.72 -7.88
N VAL A 118 -3.25 -26.73 -8.45
CA VAL A 118 -2.94 -27.29 -9.78
C VAL A 118 -1.83 -28.33 -9.66
N ALA A 119 -1.96 -29.29 -8.74
CA ALA A 119 -1.18 -30.53 -8.86
C ALA A 119 -1.82 -31.38 -9.97
N PRO A 120 -1.12 -31.67 -11.09
CA PRO A 120 -1.65 -32.56 -12.11
C PRO A 120 -1.72 -33.97 -11.53
N ALA A 121 -2.92 -34.58 -11.58
CA ALA A 121 -3.08 -36.00 -11.32
C ALA A 121 -2.16 -36.77 -12.29
N ALA A 122 -1.19 -37.48 -11.73
CA ALA A 122 -0.40 -38.50 -12.41
C ALA A 122 -0.92 -39.88 -12.01
#